data_AF-A0A8T2SXN3-F1
#
_entry.id   AF-A0A8T2SXN3-F1
#
_cell.length_a   1.000
_cell.length_b   1.000
_cell.length_c   1.000
_cell.angle_alpha   90.00
_cell.angle_beta   90.00
_cell.angle_gamma   90.00
#
_symmetry.space_group_name_H-M   'P 1'
#
loop_
_entity.id
_entity.type
_entity.pdbx_description
1 polymer ?
#
loop_
_entity_poly.entity_id
_entity_poly.type
_entity_poly.pdbx_seq_one_letter_code
_entity_poly.pdbx_strand_id
1 'polypeptide(L)'
;MSLAALHCLLFSSLILPFALLVCCVSASASPPAAGVALSPSLFRLSKSVEVSPYVDMRYHNGPVLTPQIRVYLIWYGNWRVSQQAIIKDFLHSIASPAPSPSVRSWWSTVQLYTDQTGSHISDSLVIAGERNDLYSHGKALTRMTTQQVIKSSLKAYNGSLPVDARGGVYMVLTSEDVVQQDFCSAACGFHYFTYSSIVGYTLPYAWVGNSGKQCPDTCAYPFQVPFYMQQFIQPLKAPNGDVGVDGMISVIGHELAEMSSNPLINAWFAGSDPEAPTEIADLCEGMYGPGAGGGYAGVLPLDKRGASYNVNGIRGRRFLVQWLWDPVKKRCYGPNANV
;
A
#
# COMPACT_ATOMS: atom_id res chain seq x y z
N MET A 1 -50.02 -9.83 17.90
CA MET A 1 -50.57 -11.14 17.50
C MET A 1 -51.22 -11.00 16.14
N SER A 2 -50.87 -11.93 15.24
CA SER A 2 -51.47 -12.24 13.92
C SER A 2 -51.48 -11.15 12.85
N LEU A 3 -50.84 -11.36 11.69
CA LEU A 3 -51.17 -12.31 10.60
C LEU A 3 -52.57 -12.02 10.02
N ALA A 4 -52.87 -12.08 8.72
CA ALA A 4 -52.13 -12.26 7.47
C ALA A 4 -53.20 -12.23 6.35
N ALA A 5 -52.75 -12.33 5.09
CA ALA A 5 -53.49 -12.96 3.97
C ALA A 5 -54.58 -12.09 3.29
N LEU A 6 -55.00 -12.25 2.03
CA LEU A 6 -54.69 -13.20 0.95
C LEU A 6 -55.34 -12.69 -0.36
N HIS A 7 -54.66 -12.91 -1.49
CA HIS A 7 -55.08 -13.24 -2.88
C HIS A 7 -56.46 -12.96 -3.51
N CYS A 8 -56.41 -12.95 -4.87
CA CYS A 8 -57.39 -13.39 -5.90
C CYS A 8 -58.25 -12.29 -6.58
N LEU A 9 -58.51 -12.18 -7.92
CA LEU A 9 -58.34 -12.98 -9.15
C LEU A 9 -58.49 -12.10 -10.45
N LEU A 10 -57.79 -12.52 -11.53
CA LEU A 10 -58.16 -12.70 -12.97
C LEU A 10 -58.93 -11.66 -13.84
N PHE A 11 -58.46 -11.44 -15.09
CA PHE A 11 -59.09 -11.90 -16.37
C PHE A 11 -58.29 -11.50 -17.64
N SER A 12 -57.78 -12.53 -18.37
CA SER A 12 -57.87 -12.82 -19.84
C SER A 12 -57.60 -11.70 -20.89
N SER A 13 -56.84 -11.89 -22.00
CA SER A 13 -57.12 -12.85 -23.10
C SER A 13 -56.02 -12.89 -24.22
N LEU A 14 -55.84 -14.09 -24.85
CA LEU A 14 -55.41 -14.43 -26.26
C LEU A 14 -53.95 -14.13 -26.71
N ILE A 15 -53.00 -15.04 -27.05
CA ILE A 15 -52.83 -16.31 -27.86
C ILE A 15 -52.54 -16.13 -29.38
N LEU A 16 -51.23 -16.25 -29.75
CA LEU A 16 -50.45 -16.93 -30.85
C LEU A 16 -51.07 -17.22 -32.27
N PRO A 17 -50.31 -17.73 -33.30
CA PRO A 17 -48.87 -17.69 -33.70
C PRO A 17 -48.61 -17.49 -35.24
N PHE A 18 -47.34 -17.39 -35.73
CA PHE A 18 -46.79 -18.12 -36.92
C PHE A 18 -45.28 -17.80 -37.19
N ALA A 19 -44.65 -18.65 -38.01
CA ALA A 19 -43.23 -19.01 -38.07
C ALA A 19 -42.34 -18.33 -39.15
N LEU A 20 -41.02 -18.61 -39.04
CA LEU A 20 -39.94 -18.66 -40.07
C LEU A 20 -39.42 -17.37 -40.73
N LEU A 21 -38.12 -17.08 -40.54
CA LEU A 21 -37.11 -17.14 -41.62
C LEU A 21 -35.67 -17.02 -41.07
N VAL A 22 -34.85 -18.03 -41.35
CA VAL A 22 -33.38 -18.01 -41.19
C VAL A 22 -32.78 -17.41 -42.46
N CYS A 23 -31.92 -16.40 -42.34
CA CYS A 23 -31.06 -15.95 -43.43
C CYS A 23 -29.60 -16.06 -42.99
N CYS A 24 -28.89 -17.02 -43.61
CA CYS A 24 -27.44 -17.06 -43.68
C CYS A 24 -26.97 -15.90 -44.57
N VAL A 25 -26.06 -15.07 -44.07
CA VAL A 25 -25.23 -14.19 -44.91
C VAL A 25 -23.78 -14.60 -44.72
N SER A 26 -23.25 -15.25 -45.74
CA SER A 26 -21.82 -15.50 -45.95
C SER A 26 -21.14 -14.19 -46.35
N ALA A 27 -20.18 -13.74 -45.54
CA ALA A 27 -19.25 -12.67 -45.91
C ALA A 27 -17.81 -13.21 -45.88
N SER A 28 -17.17 -13.09 -47.04
CA SER A 28 -15.83 -13.54 -47.40
C SER A 28 -14.72 -12.92 -46.55
N ALA A 29 -13.76 -13.74 -46.13
CA ALA A 29 -12.50 -13.31 -45.55
C ALA A 29 -11.59 -12.67 -46.60
N SER A 30 -10.95 -11.56 -46.26
CA SER A 30 -9.78 -11.02 -46.93
C SER A 30 -8.82 -10.49 -45.85
N PRO A 31 -7.50 -10.71 -45.97
CA PRO A 31 -6.55 -10.32 -44.92
C PRO A 31 -6.16 -8.84 -45.10
N PRO A 32 -5.95 -8.06 -44.03
CA PRO A 32 -5.23 -6.81 -44.17
C PRO A 32 -3.73 -7.11 -44.09
N ALA A 33 -3.04 -6.88 -45.20
CA ALA A 33 -1.60 -6.71 -45.25
C ALA A 33 -1.22 -5.27 -44.86
N ALA A 34 0.05 -5.12 -44.46
CA ALA A 34 0.83 -3.90 -44.26
C ALA A 34 0.60 -3.15 -42.94
N GLY A 35 1.64 -3.21 -42.10
CA GLY A 35 1.74 -2.52 -40.82
C GLY A 35 1.75 -1.01 -40.97
N VAL A 36 0.97 -0.37 -40.11
CA VAL A 36 1.11 1.05 -39.79
C VAL A 36 2.04 1.12 -38.59
N ALA A 37 3.28 1.55 -38.81
CA ALA A 37 4.16 1.97 -37.73
C ALA A 37 3.51 3.17 -37.02
N LEU A 38 2.95 2.93 -35.83
CA LEU A 38 2.46 4.00 -34.99
C LEU A 38 3.66 4.85 -34.53
N SER A 39 3.70 6.09 -35.00
CA SER A 39 4.70 7.08 -34.60
C SER A 39 4.66 7.32 -33.09
N PRO A 40 5.78 7.63 -32.41
CA PRO A 40 5.85 7.85 -30.95
C PRO A 40 5.07 9.08 -30.45
N SER A 41 4.35 9.77 -31.33
CA SER A 41 3.79 11.11 -31.13
C SER A 41 2.48 11.12 -30.34
N LEU A 42 1.84 9.97 -30.08
CA LEU A 42 0.56 9.88 -29.37
C LEU A 42 0.67 9.90 -27.84
N PHE A 43 1.88 9.85 -27.27
CA PHE A 43 2.09 9.95 -25.81
C PHE A 43 2.31 11.38 -25.29
N ARG A 44 2.14 12.40 -26.13
CA ARG A 44 2.40 13.81 -25.74
C ARG A 44 1.25 14.53 -25.04
N LEU A 45 0.24 13.79 -24.54
CA LEU A 45 -0.84 14.36 -23.73
C LEU A 45 -1.07 13.59 -22.42
N SER A 46 0.01 13.24 -21.71
CA SER A 46 -0.12 13.01 -20.26
C SER A 46 -0.06 14.38 -19.59
N LYS A 47 -1.22 15.02 -19.47
CA LYS A 47 -1.41 15.99 -18.39
C LYS A 47 -1.26 15.15 -17.12
N SER A 48 -0.19 15.40 -16.36
CA SER A 48 -0.02 14.87 -15.00
C SER A 48 -1.39 14.85 -14.35
N VAL A 49 -1.80 13.72 -13.76
CA VAL A 49 -3.01 13.68 -12.95
C VAL A 49 -2.85 14.81 -11.94
N GLU A 50 -3.60 15.90 -12.15
CA GLU A 50 -3.68 17.02 -11.24
C GLU A 50 -4.34 16.43 -10.01
N VAL A 51 -3.51 16.04 -9.03
CA VAL A 51 -3.95 15.99 -7.64
C VAL A 51 -4.70 17.31 -7.44
N SER A 52 -5.98 17.20 -7.07
CA SER A 52 -6.91 18.33 -7.00
C SER A 52 -6.17 19.60 -6.56
N PRO A 53 -6.34 20.76 -7.24
CA PRO A 53 -5.60 21.99 -6.91
C PRO A 53 -5.81 22.49 -5.48
N TYR A 54 -6.64 21.81 -4.69
CA TYR A 54 -6.90 22.07 -3.28
C TYR A 54 -6.73 20.81 -2.42
N VAL A 55 -5.52 20.22 -2.38
CA VAL A 55 -5.15 19.39 -1.23
C VAL A 55 -4.88 20.31 -0.06
N ASP A 56 -5.76 20.25 0.92
CA ASP A 56 -5.66 20.99 2.17
C ASP A 56 -5.19 20.05 3.29
N MET A 57 -3.88 19.78 3.32
CA MET A 57 -3.25 18.96 4.33
C MET A 57 -3.22 19.72 5.66
N ARG A 58 -3.92 19.20 6.68
CA ARG A 58 -4.12 19.86 7.97
C ARG A 58 -3.61 19.03 9.12
N TYR A 59 -3.17 19.72 10.18
CA TYR A 59 -2.88 19.14 11.47
C TYR A 59 -4.07 19.30 12.42
N HIS A 60 -4.50 18.19 13.00
CA HIS A 60 -5.72 18.07 13.82
C HIS A 60 -5.41 17.88 15.31
N ASN A 61 -4.21 18.28 15.74
CA ASN A 61 -3.75 18.29 17.14
C ASN A 61 -3.54 16.91 17.79
N GLY A 62 -3.63 15.81 17.03
CA GLY A 62 -3.22 14.48 17.47
C GLY A 62 -1.70 14.33 17.58
N PRO A 63 -1.21 13.29 18.27
CA PRO A 63 0.22 13.04 18.39
C PRO A 63 0.84 12.63 17.05
N VAL A 64 2.15 12.90 16.88
CA VAL A 64 2.99 12.34 15.80
C VAL A 64 4.21 11.68 16.42
N LEU A 65 4.93 10.84 15.68
CA LEU A 65 6.10 10.11 16.19
C LEU A 65 7.39 10.94 16.18
N THR A 66 7.50 11.89 17.11
CA THR A 66 8.69 12.76 17.28
C THR A 66 9.87 12.11 18.02
N PRO A 67 9.69 11.18 18.99
CA PRO A 67 10.82 10.43 19.58
C PRO A 67 11.35 9.36 18.61
N GLN A 68 12.49 8.75 18.95
CA GLN A 68 13.01 7.59 18.22
C GLN A 68 11.92 6.54 18.00
N ILE A 69 11.68 6.19 16.73
CA ILE A 69 10.68 5.21 16.32
C ILE A 69 11.23 3.82 16.59
N ARG A 70 10.54 3.05 17.41
CA ARG A 70 10.86 1.66 17.76
C ARG A 70 9.87 0.74 17.07
N VAL A 71 10.32 0.11 15.99
CA VAL A 71 9.51 -0.84 15.23
C VAL A 71 9.59 -2.21 15.88
N TYR A 72 8.42 -2.77 16.18
CA TYR A 72 8.26 -4.14 16.65
C TYR A 72 7.63 -4.98 15.54
N LEU A 73 8.42 -5.90 14.97
CA LEU A 73 7.98 -6.73 13.85
C LEU A 73 7.33 -8.03 14.36
N ILE A 74 6.13 -8.32 13.86
CA ILE A 74 5.42 -9.58 14.11
C ILE A 74 5.31 -10.29 12.77
N TRP A 75 6.18 -11.28 12.56
CA TRP A 75 6.21 -12.13 11.37
C TRP A 75 5.13 -13.20 11.50
N TYR A 76 3.94 -12.94 10.97
CA TYR A 76 2.81 -13.84 11.08
C TYR A 76 2.74 -14.81 9.89
N GLY A 77 2.84 -16.10 10.18
CA GLY A 77 2.87 -17.19 9.20
C GLY A 77 4.29 -17.66 8.86
N ASN A 78 4.43 -18.34 7.71
CA ASN A 78 5.68 -19.01 7.32
C ASN A 78 6.56 -18.08 6.48
N TRP A 79 7.42 -17.33 7.15
CA TRP A 79 8.36 -16.40 6.52
C TRP A 79 9.71 -17.05 6.20
N ARG A 80 10.22 -16.77 5.01
CA ARG A 80 11.62 -17.09 4.66
C ARG A 80 12.54 -16.02 5.24
N VAL A 81 13.67 -16.43 5.79
CA VAL A 81 14.70 -15.50 6.33
C VAL A 81 15.18 -14.51 5.26
N SER A 82 15.27 -14.93 4.00
CA SER A 82 15.65 -14.06 2.88
C SER A 82 14.63 -12.94 2.63
N GLN A 83 13.35 -13.21 2.81
CA GLN A 83 12.26 -12.23 2.67
C GLN A 83 12.28 -11.23 3.83
N GLN A 84 12.41 -11.73 5.07
CA GLN A 84 12.56 -10.89 6.26
C GLN A 84 13.76 -9.95 6.13
N ALA A 85 14.89 -10.44 5.60
CA ALA A 85 16.09 -9.63 5.41
C ALA A 85 15.88 -8.41 4.50
N ILE A 86 15.08 -8.54 3.42
CA ILE A 86 14.78 -7.42 2.50
C ILE A 86 14.03 -6.31 3.27
N ILE A 87 12.99 -6.69 4.02
CA ILE A 87 12.18 -5.75 4.81
C ILE A 87 13.02 -5.08 5.91
N LYS A 88 13.84 -5.86 6.62
CA LYS A 88 14.73 -5.31 7.65
C LYS A 88 15.78 -4.36 7.09
N ASP A 89 16.38 -4.70 5.95
CA ASP A 89 17.32 -3.82 5.28
C ASP A 89 16.63 -2.51 4.84
N PHE A 90 15.37 -2.56 4.37
CA PHE A 90 14.59 -1.35 4.05
C PHE A 90 14.38 -0.47 5.29
N LEU A 91 13.87 -1.04 6.39
CA LEU A 91 13.63 -0.30 7.63
C LEU A 91 14.92 0.31 8.18
N HIS A 92 16.02 -0.45 8.22
CA HIS A 92 17.32 0.11 8.63
C HIS A 92 17.84 1.21 7.69
N SER A 93 17.45 1.18 6.40
CA SER A 93 17.85 2.21 5.43
C SER A 93 17.20 3.57 5.67
N ILE A 94 16.12 3.64 6.46
CA ILE A 94 15.48 4.91 6.85
C ILE A 94 16.45 5.75 7.70
N ALA A 95 17.11 5.14 8.68
CA ALA A 95 18.00 5.83 9.61
C ALA A 95 19.50 5.75 9.21
N SER A 96 19.83 5.03 8.14
CA SER A 96 21.21 4.77 7.74
C SER A 96 21.62 5.52 6.47
N PRO A 97 22.89 5.94 6.33
CA PRO A 97 23.37 6.52 5.09
C PRO A 97 23.42 5.48 3.96
N ALA A 98 23.07 5.91 2.76
CA ALA A 98 23.18 5.15 1.51
C ALA A 98 23.37 6.11 0.32
N PRO A 99 23.84 5.64 -0.85
CA PRO A 99 24.01 6.50 -2.03
C PRO A 99 22.71 7.20 -2.43
N SER A 100 22.78 8.48 -2.81
CA SER A 100 21.61 9.22 -3.27
C SER A 100 21.14 8.79 -4.68
N PRO A 101 19.84 8.83 -4.98
CA PRO A 101 18.73 9.00 -4.02
C PRO A 101 18.65 7.80 -3.06
N SER A 102 18.42 8.06 -1.77
CA SER A 102 18.43 7.03 -0.71
C SER A 102 17.10 6.93 0.03
N VAL A 103 16.84 5.80 0.71
CA VAL A 103 15.64 5.62 1.55
C VAL A 103 15.57 6.72 2.62
N ARG A 104 16.69 7.07 3.25
CA ARG A 104 16.78 8.20 4.19
C ARG A 104 16.37 9.54 3.56
N SER A 105 16.79 9.81 2.32
CA SER A 105 16.38 11.03 1.60
C SER A 105 14.92 11.02 1.14
N TRP A 106 14.29 9.85 1.03
CA TRP A 106 12.85 9.74 0.84
C TRP A 106 12.10 10.00 2.15
N TRP A 107 12.61 9.46 3.27
CA TRP A 107 12.04 9.69 4.61
C TRP A 107 12.10 11.16 5.06
N SER A 108 12.98 12.00 4.48
CA SER A 108 13.00 13.43 4.81
C SER A 108 11.69 14.16 4.45
N THR A 109 10.88 13.63 3.53
CA THR A 109 9.53 14.17 3.27
C THR A 109 8.62 13.97 4.49
N VAL A 110 8.71 12.82 5.17
CA VAL A 110 7.96 12.55 6.41
C VAL A 110 8.36 13.53 7.52
N GLN A 111 9.65 13.90 7.59
CA GLN A 111 10.13 14.87 8.57
C GLN A 111 9.60 16.29 8.35
N LEU A 112 8.96 16.61 7.22
CA LEU A 112 8.33 17.92 7.01
C LEU A 112 7.08 18.12 7.89
N TYR A 113 6.54 17.05 8.46
CA TYR A 113 5.38 17.06 9.33
C TYR A 113 5.81 17.18 10.80
N THR A 114 5.04 17.94 11.59
CA THR A 114 5.38 18.29 12.98
C THR A 114 4.22 18.05 13.95
N ASP A 115 4.52 17.92 15.24
CA ASP A 115 3.51 18.03 16.28
C ASP A 115 3.13 19.50 16.57
N GLN A 116 2.29 19.70 17.60
CA GLN A 116 1.83 21.01 18.06
C GLN A 116 2.97 21.90 18.60
N THR A 117 4.10 21.32 19.00
CA THR A 117 5.28 22.04 19.49
C THR A 117 6.22 22.47 18.35
N GLY A 118 5.95 22.04 17.11
CA GLY A 118 6.85 22.20 15.98
C GLY A 118 7.95 21.15 15.92
N SER A 119 7.89 20.10 16.75
CA SER A 119 8.85 19.00 16.70
C SER A 119 8.56 18.11 15.50
N HIS A 120 9.57 17.89 14.67
CA HIS A 120 9.48 17.06 13.47
C HIS A 120 9.31 15.57 13.81
N ILE A 121 8.68 14.82 12.91
CA ILE A 121 8.72 13.35 12.96
C ILE A 121 10.18 12.88 12.94
N SER A 122 10.49 11.86 13.74
CA SER A 122 11.85 11.36 13.94
C SER A 122 12.49 10.81 12.66
N ASP A 123 13.76 11.15 12.44
CA ASP A 123 14.64 10.50 11.46
C ASP A 123 15.36 9.25 12.01
N SER A 124 15.24 9.03 13.32
CA SER A 124 15.77 7.87 14.03
C SER A 124 14.72 6.78 14.10
N LEU A 125 15.04 5.64 13.49
CA LEU A 125 14.23 4.43 13.49
C LEU A 125 15.11 3.22 13.81
N VAL A 126 14.62 2.36 14.69
CA VAL A 126 15.27 1.09 15.05
C VAL A 126 14.25 -0.04 15.07
N ILE A 127 14.67 -1.24 14.67
CA ILE A 127 13.91 -2.46 14.94
C ILE A 127 14.22 -2.85 16.39
N ALA A 128 13.27 -2.61 17.28
CA ALA A 128 13.45 -2.78 18.73
C ALA A 128 13.09 -4.20 19.22
N GLY A 129 12.35 -4.95 18.41
CA GLY A 129 12.02 -6.34 18.70
C GLY A 129 11.37 -7.04 17.52
N GLU A 130 11.49 -8.35 17.49
CA GLU A 130 10.87 -9.21 16.48
C GLU A 130 10.19 -10.40 17.17
N ARG A 131 9.10 -10.88 16.60
CA ARG A 131 8.43 -12.12 17.00
C ARG A 131 7.98 -12.88 15.77
N ASN A 132 8.29 -14.17 15.72
CA ASN A 132 7.66 -15.09 14.78
C ASN A 132 6.38 -15.65 15.40
N ASP A 133 5.29 -15.58 14.65
CA ASP A 133 4.00 -16.13 15.04
C ASP A 133 3.58 -17.15 13.98
N LEU A 134 3.63 -18.44 14.33
CA LEU A 134 3.30 -19.54 13.43
C LEU A 134 1.79 -19.81 13.41
N TYR A 135 1.03 -18.82 12.94
CA TYR A 135 -0.41 -18.90 12.71
C TYR A 135 -1.25 -19.05 13.99
N SER A 136 -0.96 -18.29 15.06
CA SER A 136 -1.65 -18.40 16.35
C SER A 136 -3.17 -18.18 16.28
N HIS A 137 -3.65 -17.49 15.24
CA HIS A 137 -5.05 -17.25 14.93
C HIS A 137 -5.48 -17.85 13.57
N GLY A 138 -4.75 -18.87 13.09
CA GLY A 138 -5.02 -19.53 11.81
C GLY A 138 -4.51 -18.74 10.59
N LYS A 139 -4.89 -19.19 9.39
CA LYS A 139 -4.44 -18.60 8.11
C LYS A 139 -5.39 -17.53 7.55
N ALA A 140 -6.48 -17.22 8.26
CA ALA A 140 -7.43 -16.20 7.88
C ALA A 140 -7.56 -15.21 9.03
N LEU A 141 -7.18 -13.96 8.78
CA LEU A 141 -7.23 -12.88 9.75
C LEU A 141 -8.30 -11.86 9.36
N THR A 142 -8.89 -11.24 10.36
CA THR A 142 -9.70 -10.02 10.29
C THR A 142 -8.96 -8.91 11.01
N ARG A 143 -9.39 -7.64 10.85
CA ARG A 143 -8.80 -6.52 11.63
C ARG A 143 -8.87 -6.77 13.14
N MET A 144 -9.90 -7.47 13.61
CA MET A 144 -10.04 -7.84 15.02
C MET A 144 -9.01 -8.89 15.45
N THR A 145 -8.81 -9.95 14.67
CA THR A 145 -7.81 -10.98 15.02
C THR A 145 -6.38 -10.45 14.83
N THR A 146 -6.13 -9.49 13.95
CA THR A 146 -4.84 -8.78 13.87
C THR A 146 -4.50 -8.10 15.21
N GLN A 147 -5.47 -7.48 15.87
CA GLN A 147 -5.25 -6.93 17.21
C GLN A 147 -4.99 -8.01 18.26
N GLN A 148 -5.62 -9.19 18.13
CA GLN A 148 -5.35 -10.33 19.01
C GLN A 148 -3.94 -10.92 18.79
N VAL A 149 -3.44 -10.93 17.56
CA VAL A 149 -2.03 -11.26 17.23
C VAL A 149 -1.08 -10.28 17.93
N ILE A 150 -1.38 -8.98 17.89
CA ILE A 150 -0.59 -7.99 18.64
C ILE A 150 -0.65 -8.30 20.12
N LYS A 151 -1.84 -8.55 20.69
CA LYS A 151 -1.99 -8.92 22.10
C LYS A 151 -1.12 -10.11 22.49
N SER A 152 -1.19 -11.22 21.74
CA SER A 152 -0.42 -12.45 22.03
C SER A 152 1.11 -12.24 21.89
N SER A 153 1.53 -11.20 21.16
CA SER A 153 2.93 -10.85 20.98
C SER A 153 3.55 -10.11 22.18
N LEU A 154 2.72 -9.51 23.04
CA LEU A 154 3.16 -8.68 24.17
C LEU A 154 3.55 -9.52 25.39
N LYS A 155 4.60 -9.11 26.12
CA LYS A 155 5.08 -9.75 27.36
C LYS A 155 3.99 -9.94 28.41
N ALA A 156 3.02 -9.03 28.48
CA ALA A 156 1.87 -9.12 29.39
C ALA A 156 0.96 -10.34 29.12
N TYR A 157 1.08 -10.97 27.95
CA TYR A 157 0.27 -12.10 27.50
C TYR A 157 1.15 -13.27 27.02
N ASN A 158 2.26 -13.53 27.71
CA ASN A 158 3.25 -14.58 27.38
C ASN A 158 3.96 -14.37 26.02
N GLY A 159 3.90 -13.14 25.52
CA GLY A 159 4.66 -12.69 24.37
C GLY A 159 6.11 -12.31 24.71
N SER A 160 6.82 -11.76 23.73
CA SER A 160 8.22 -11.32 23.87
C SER A 160 8.39 -9.80 23.71
N LEU A 161 7.43 -9.13 23.08
CA LEU A 161 7.50 -7.71 22.77
C LEU A 161 7.04 -6.87 23.98
N PRO A 162 7.71 -5.76 24.30
CA PRO A 162 7.26 -4.87 25.37
C PRO A 162 5.96 -4.17 24.98
N VAL A 163 5.26 -3.59 25.96
CA VAL A 163 4.25 -2.56 25.71
C VAL A 163 4.97 -1.22 25.61
N ASP A 164 4.83 -0.55 24.47
CA ASP A 164 5.56 0.69 24.16
C ASP A 164 4.63 1.72 23.53
N ALA A 165 3.88 2.41 24.37
CA ALA A 165 2.94 3.45 23.94
C ALA A 165 3.63 4.78 23.55
N ARG A 166 4.96 4.89 23.67
CA ARG A 166 5.71 6.14 23.45
C ARG A 166 6.80 5.95 22.41
N GLY A 167 6.42 6.02 21.14
CA GLY A 167 7.33 5.83 20.00
C GLY A 167 7.44 4.39 19.52
N GLY A 168 6.72 3.45 20.14
CA GLY A 168 6.59 2.08 19.66
C GLY A 168 5.53 1.97 18.56
N VAL A 169 5.87 1.26 17.49
CA VAL A 169 4.94 0.89 16.42
C VAL A 169 5.00 -0.61 16.17
N TYR A 170 3.84 -1.26 16.07
CA TYR A 170 3.75 -2.71 15.92
C TYR A 170 3.35 -3.05 14.49
N MET A 171 4.21 -3.77 13.76
CA MET A 171 3.92 -4.14 12.37
C MET A 171 3.65 -5.63 12.27
N VAL A 172 2.41 -6.01 11.95
CA VAL A 172 2.02 -7.38 11.66
C VAL A 172 2.22 -7.63 10.16
N LEU A 173 3.22 -8.43 9.82
CA LEU A 173 3.56 -8.74 8.44
C LEU A 173 3.17 -10.18 8.15
N THR A 174 2.19 -10.39 7.28
CA THR A 174 1.67 -11.73 7.00
C THR A 174 2.38 -12.37 5.81
N SER A 175 2.73 -13.66 5.92
CA SER A 175 3.31 -14.44 4.82
C SER A 175 2.32 -14.62 3.67
N GLU A 176 2.83 -15.01 2.49
CA GLU A 176 2.06 -15.13 1.24
C GLU A 176 0.88 -16.13 1.29
N ASP A 177 0.86 -16.99 2.31
CA ASP A 177 -0.15 -18.03 2.51
C ASP A 177 -1.17 -17.72 3.63
N VAL A 178 -1.20 -16.46 4.10
CA VAL A 178 -2.20 -15.95 5.05
C VAL A 178 -3.12 -14.97 4.35
N VAL A 179 -4.42 -15.19 4.48
CA VAL A 179 -5.47 -14.30 3.98
C VAL A 179 -5.83 -13.30 5.07
N GLN A 180 -5.90 -12.02 4.73
CA GLN A 180 -6.50 -10.99 5.58
C GLN A 180 -7.81 -10.55 4.94
N GLN A 181 -8.82 -10.28 5.76
CA GLN A 181 -10.07 -9.67 5.34
C GLN A 181 -9.81 -8.40 4.51
N ASP A 182 -10.43 -8.33 3.33
CA ASP A 182 -10.35 -7.25 2.35
C ASP A 182 -8.94 -7.03 1.73
N PHE A 183 -8.01 -7.96 1.95
CA PHE A 183 -6.73 -7.97 1.23
C PHE A 183 -7.00 -8.09 -0.27
N CYS A 184 -6.25 -7.33 -1.07
CA CYS A 184 -6.34 -7.31 -2.54
C CYS A 184 -7.59 -6.64 -3.13
N SER A 185 -8.65 -6.46 -2.36
CA SER A 185 -9.90 -5.82 -2.83
C SER A 185 -10.07 -4.41 -2.33
N ALA A 186 -9.64 -4.12 -1.09
CA ALA A 186 -9.74 -2.80 -0.49
C ALA A 186 -8.39 -2.22 -0.13
N ALA A 187 -7.45 -3.04 0.37
CA ALA A 187 -6.15 -2.55 0.79
C ALA A 187 -5.04 -3.61 0.68
N CYS A 188 -3.80 -3.14 0.55
CA CYS A 188 -2.59 -3.97 0.58
C CYS A 188 -1.91 -3.96 1.97
N GLY A 189 -2.26 -2.96 2.77
CA GLY A 189 -1.87 -2.75 4.14
C GLY A 189 -2.90 -1.85 4.81
N PHE A 190 -2.74 -1.61 6.11
CA PHE A 190 -3.40 -0.51 6.80
C PHE A 190 -2.65 -0.23 8.09
N HIS A 191 -2.75 0.99 8.59
CA HIS A 191 -2.40 1.33 9.95
C HIS A 191 -3.63 1.74 10.76
N TYR A 192 -3.53 1.58 12.08
CA TYR A 192 -4.55 1.96 13.04
C TYR A 192 -3.94 1.94 14.46
N PHE A 193 -4.76 2.05 15.49
CA PHE A 193 -4.34 1.83 16.88
C PHE A 193 -5.13 0.70 17.52
N THR A 194 -4.50 -0.06 18.41
CA THR A 194 -5.20 -1.14 19.12
C THR A 194 -6.26 -0.57 20.07
N TYR A 195 -7.38 -1.27 20.20
CA TYR A 195 -8.38 -0.90 21.22
C TYR A 195 -7.97 -1.46 22.58
N SER A 196 -7.99 -0.60 23.60
CA SER A 196 -7.72 -1.01 24.98
C SER A 196 -8.66 -2.12 25.47
N SER A 197 -9.89 -2.20 24.96
CA SER A 197 -10.83 -3.30 25.26
C SER A 197 -10.41 -4.66 24.70
N ILE A 198 -9.59 -4.69 23.65
CA ILE A 198 -9.09 -5.91 23.02
C ILE A 198 -7.70 -6.25 23.57
N VAL A 199 -6.76 -5.31 23.45
CA VAL A 199 -5.32 -5.52 23.70
C VAL A 199 -4.90 -5.12 25.12
N GLY A 200 -5.73 -4.37 25.85
CA GLY A 200 -5.37 -3.79 27.15
C GLY A 200 -4.63 -2.46 27.04
N TYR A 201 -4.22 -2.07 25.84
CA TYR A 201 -3.43 -0.87 25.56
C TYR A 201 -3.87 -0.24 24.23
N THR A 202 -3.69 1.07 24.11
CA THR A 202 -3.76 1.79 22.84
C THR A 202 -2.35 1.92 22.26
N LEU A 203 -2.07 1.16 21.20
CA LEU A 203 -0.77 1.06 20.56
C LEU A 203 -0.91 1.29 19.06
N PRO A 204 -0.13 2.19 18.45
CA PRO A 204 -0.09 2.33 16.99
C PRO A 204 0.40 1.03 16.36
N TYR A 205 -0.29 0.56 15.32
CA TYR A 205 0.08 -0.63 14.60
C TYR A 205 -0.23 -0.52 13.11
N ALA A 206 0.47 -1.31 12.32
CA ALA A 206 0.16 -1.53 10.93
C ALA A 206 0.07 -3.04 10.64
N TRP A 207 -0.71 -3.39 9.64
CA TRP A 207 -0.68 -4.68 8.99
C TRP A 207 -0.30 -4.50 7.53
N VAL A 208 0.53 -5.39 6.99
CA VAL A 208 0.85 -5.45 5.56
C VAL A 208 0.87 -6.90 5.10
N GLY A 209 0.17 -7.17 3.99
CA GLY A 209 0.04 -8.51 3.41
C GLY A 209 1.07 -8.80 2.31
N ASN A 210 1.64 -10.01 2.31
CA ASN A 210 2.42 -10.47 1.17
C ASN A 210 1.50 -10.97 0.05
N SER A 211 1.47 -10.23 -1.05
CA SER A 211 0.56 -10.46 -2.18
C SER A 211 1.04 -11.50 -3.18
N GLY A 212 2.26 -12.03 -3.03
CA GLY A 212 2.95 -12.86 -4.03
C GLY A 212 2.15 -14.06 -4.56
N LYS A 213 1.21 -14.61 -3.79
CA LYS A 213 0.33 -15.72 -4.19
C LYS A 213 -1.14 -15.36 -4.40
N GLN A 214 -1.63 -14.29 -3.79
CA GLN A 214 -3.08 -14.01 -3.71
C GLN A 214 -3.53 -12.94 -4.72
N CYS A 215 -2.69 -11.94 -5.00
CA CYS A 215 -3.02 -10.81 -5.88
C CYS A 215 -1.77 -9.97 -6.24
N PRO A 216 -0.73 -10.59 -6.81
CA PRO A 216 0.50 -9.84 -7.10
C PRO A 216 0.22 -8.65 -8.05
N ASP A 217 -0.78 -8.77 -8.93
CA ASP A 217 -1.18 -7.73 -9.87
C ASP A 217 -1.85 -6.49 -9.26
N THR A 218 -2.32 -6.57 -8.02
CA THR A 218 -2.83 -5.41 -7.28
C THR A 218 -1.78 -4.88 -6.32
N CYS A 219 -1.33 -5.73 -5.39
CA CYS A 219 -0.54 -5.30 -4.24
C CYS A 219 0.98 -5.48 -4.40
N ALA A 220 1.44 -5.95 -5.56
CA ALA A 220 2.84 -5.87 -5.96
C ALA A 220 3.05 -5.01 -7.22
N TYR A 221 2.09 -4.15 -7.55
CA TYR A 221 2.28 -3.11 -8.55
C TYR A 221 3.48 -2.21 -8.16
N PRO A 222 4.37 -1.84 -9.09
CA PRO A 222 4.33 -2.10 -10.53
C PRO A 222 5.12 -3.35 -10.99
N PHE A 223 5.53 -4.23 -10.08
CA PHE A 223 6.30 -5.45 -10.41
C PHE A 223 5.44 -6.56 -10.99
N GLN A 224 4.14 -6.51 -10.74
CA GLN A 224 3.12 -7.24 -11.45
C GLN A 224 1.98 -6.25 -11.73
N VAL A 225 1.44 -6.29 -12.95
CA VAL A 225 0.36 -5.38 -13.37
C VAL A 225 -0.87 -6.18 -13.79
N PRO A 226 -2.10 -5.65 -13.60
CA PRO A 226 -3.33 -6.31 -13.99
C PRO A 226 -3.36 -6.64 -15.47
N PHE A 227 -3.96 -7.78 -15.83
CA PHE A 227 -4.00 -8.27 -17.22
C PHE A 227 -4.51 -7.22 -18.22
N TYR A 228 -5.54 -6.45 -17.85
CA TYR A 228 -6.12 -5.41 -18.71
C TYR A 228 -5.16 -4.23 -18.96
N MET A 229 -4.17 -4.01 -18.10
CA MET A 229 -3.13 -2.98 -18.28
C MET A 229 -1.92 -3.47 -19.08
N GLN A 230 -1.72 -4.79 -19.19
CA GLN A 230 -0.52 -5.37 -19.83
C GLN A 230 -0.38 -5.03 -21.32
N GLN A 231 -1.47 -4.63 -21.97
CA GLN A 231 -1.46 -4.14 -23.35
C GLN A 231 -0.76 -2.77 -23.50
N PHE A 232 -0.71 -1.98 -22.42
CA PHE A 232 -0.19 -0.62 -22.43
C PHE A 232 1.09 -0.46 -21.61
N ILE A 233 1.25 -1.26 -20.55
CA ILE A 233 2.34 -1.15 -19.57
C ILE A 233 2.88 -2.54 -19.25
N GLN A 234 4.21 -2.69 -19.27
CA GLN A 234 4.87 -3.94 -18.90
C GLN A 234 5.22 -3.95 -17.40
N PRO A 235 5.11 -5.10 -16.70
CA PRO A 235 5.58 -5.23 -15.33
C PRO A 235 7.06 -4.85 -15.19
N LEU A 236 7.39 -4.13 -14.12
CA LEU A 236 8.77 -3.82 -13.79
C LEU A 236 9.46 -5.04 -13.16
N LYS A 237 10.78 -5.13 -13.33
CA LYS A 237 11.56 -6.16 -12.66
C LYS A 237 11.88 -5.76 -11.22
N ALA A 238 11.57 -6.65 -10.28
CA ALA A 238 11.73 -6.46 -8.85
C ALA A 238 13.23 -6.37 -8.44
N PRO A 239 13.67 -5.31 -7.71
CA PRO A 239 15.08 -5.06 -7.44
C PRO A 239 15.74 -6.06 -6.48
N ASN A 240 14.97 -6.74 -5.63
CA ASN A 240 15.44 -7.76 -4.71
C ASN A 240 15.09 -9.18 -5.14
N GLY A 241 14.42 -9.33 -6.29
CA GLY A 241 14.12 -10.63 -6.90
C GLY A 241 12.92 -11.36 -6.28
N ASP A 242 12.16 -10.70 -5.42
CA ASP A 242 10.95 -11.26 -4.81
C ASP A 242 9.79 -10.27 -5.04
N VAL A 243 8.92 -10.58 -6.00
CA VAL A 243 7.82 -9.68 -6.42
C VAL A 243 6.90 -9.33 -5.25
N GLY A 244 6.55 -10.31 -4.42
CA GLY A 244 5.64 -10.10 -3.29
C GLY A 244 6.28 -9.18 -2.25
N VAL A 245 7.53 -9.44 -1.85
CA VAL A 245 8.21 -8.63 -0.84
C VAL A 245 8.63 -7.27 -1.37
N ASP A 246 9.11 -7.17 -2.61
CA ASP A 246 9.41 -5.88 -3.23
C ASP A 246 8.15 -5.00 -3.35
N GLY A 247 6.99 -5.60 -3.64
CA GLY A 247 5.68 -4.94 -3.55
C GLY A 247 5.35 -4.45 -2.14
N MET A 248 5.56 -5.32 -1.13
CA MET A 248 5.37 -4.94 0.27
C MET A 248 6.24 -3.77 0.71
N ILE A 249 7.43 -3.56 0.13
CA ILE A 249 8.29 -2.44 0.56
C ILE A 249 7.61 -1.08 0.39
N SER A 250 6.90 -0.85 -0.73
CA SER A 250 6.17 0.40 -0.92
C SER A 250 5.03 0.53 0.08
N VAL A 251 4.30 -0.55 0.35
CA VAL A 251 3.18 -0.56 1.31
C VAL A 251 3.69 -0.37 2.75
N ILE A 252 4.77 -1.03 3.15
CA ILE A 252 5.40 -0.82 4.46
C ILE A 252 5.86 0.63 4.61
N GLY A 253 6.44 1.21 3.56
CA GLY A 253 6.81 2.63 3.54
C GLY A 253 5.61 3.55 3.69
N HIS A 254 4.53 3.27 2.95
CA HIS A 254 3.25 3.97 3.01
C HIS A 254 2.69 3.96 4.45
N GLU A 255 2.41 2.77 5.00
CA GLU A 255 1.80 2.65 6.32
C GLU A 255 2.68 3.22 7.43
N LEU A 256 4.01 3.09 7.31
CA LEU A 256 4.93 3.64 8.30
C LEU A 256 4.96 5.17 8.24
N ALA A 257 4.90 5.77 7.05
CA ALA A 257 4.86 7.22 6.89
C ALA A 257 3.60 7.79 7.54
N GLU A 258 2.43 7.21 7.23
CA GLU A 258 1.15 7.67 7.77
C GLU A 258 1.01 7.40 9.25
N MET A 259 1.38 6.21 9.74
CA MET A 259 1.42 5.92 11.17
C MET A 259 2.41 6.83 11.92
N SER A 260 3.43 7.38 11.24
CA SER A 260 4.34 8.34 11.87
C SER A 260 3.74 9.74 11.96
N SER A 261 2.97 10.15 10.95
CA SER A 261 2.28 11.45 10.92
C SER A 261 0.92 11.44 11.61
N ASN A 262 0.33 10.27 11.84
CA ASN A 262 -1.02 10.09 12.31
C ASN A 262 -1.27 8.78 13.10
N PRO A 263 -0.43 8.45 14.11
CA PRO A 263 -0.48 7.17 14.83
C PRO A 263 -1.84 6.81 15.46
N LEU A 264 -2.68 7.80 15.77
CA LEU A 264 -4.00 7.62 16.39
C LEU A 264 -5.17 8.10 15.53
N ILE A 265 -4.95 8.32 14.22
CA ILE A 265 -5.98 8.74 13.26
C ILE A 265 -6.66 10.07 13.66
N ASN A 266 -5.87 11.02 14.18
CA ASN A 266 -6.34 12.35 14.60
C ASN A 266 -5.27 13.46 14.52
N ALA A 267 -4.21 13.29 13.72
CA ALA A 267 -3.11 14.25 13.56
C ALA A 267 -3.05 14.83 12.14
N TRP A 268 -2.28 14.27 11.21
CA TRP A 268 -2.16 14.84 9.86
C TRP A 268 -3.02 14.12 8.82
N PHE A 269 -3.98 14.83 8.23
CA PHE A 269 -4.75 14.35 7.08
C PHE A 269 -5.39 15.51 6.31
N ALA A 270 -5.78 15.26 5.07
CA ALA A 270 -6.40 16.25 4.20
C ALA A 270 -7.86 16.52 4.58
N GLY A 271 -8.24 17.80 4.58
CA GLY A 271 -9.60 18.25 4.89
C GLY A 271 -9.89 18.34 6.38
N SER A 272 -11.17 18.52 6.72
CA SER A 272 -11.67 18.66 8.10
C SER A 272 -12.44 17.46 8.62
N ASP A 273 -12.71 16.48 7.76
CA ASP A 273 -13.54 15.31 8.09
C ASP A 273 -12.64 14.12 8.48
N PRO A 274 -12.71 13.65 9.74
CA PRO A 274 -11.94 12.51 10.20
C PRO A 274 -12.56 11.15 9.82
N GLU A 275 -13.73 11.09 9.16
CA GLU A 275 -14.41 9.83 8.86
C GLU A 275 -13.67 9.00 7.79
N ALA A 276 -13.01 9.66 6.84
CA ALA A 276 -12.17 9.04 5.82
C ALA A 276 -10.94 9.92 5.53
N PRO A 277 -9.97 9.98 6.46
CA PRO A 277 -8.83 10.88 6.35
C PRO A 277 -7.98 10.44 5.16
N THR A 278 -7.81 11.30 4.16
CA THR A 278 -6.81 11.08 3.11
C THR A 278 -5.46 11.57 3.63
N GLU A 279 -4.51 10.65 3.78
CA GLU A 279 -3.26 10.90 4.47
C GLU A 279 -2.09 11.17 3.50
N ILE A 280 -0.88 11.24 4.06
CA ILE A 280 0.30 11.77 3.36
C ILE A 280 0.80 10.85 2.25
N ALA A 281 0.54 9.54 2.36
CA ALA A 281 0.94 8.55 1.37
C ALA A 281 -0.23 8.23 0.43
N ASP A 282 -1.48 8.21 0.89
CA ASP A 282 -2.68 8.08 0.07
C ASP A 282 -2.69 9.00 -1.16
N LEU A 283 -2.33 10.28 -0.96
CA LEU A 283 -2.31 11.29 -2.03
C LEU A 283 -1.36 10.95 -3.18
N CYS A 284 -0.42 10.05 -2.94
CA CYS A 284 0.70 9.76 -3.83
C CYS A 284 0.81 8.30 -4.26
N GLU A 285 -0.25 7.52 -4.01
CA GLU A 285 -0.30 6.12 -4.38
C GLU A 285 0.03 5.93 -5.88
N GLY A 286 0.90 4.95 -6.16
CA GLY A 286 1.28 4.61 -7.54
C GLY A 286 2.26 5.57 -8.22
N MET A 287 2.66 6.68 -7.59
CA MET A 287 3.63 7.62 -8.14
C MET A 287 5.04 7.31 -7.66
N TYR A 288 5.92 6.81 -8.54
CA TYR A 288 7.28 6.40 -8.17
C TYR A 288 8.38 7.26 -8.80
N GLY A 289 8.05 8.09 -9.80
CA GLY A 289 9.00 8.92 -10.51
C GLY A 289 8.36 10.07 -11.31
N PRO A 290 9.18 10.92 -11.94
CA PRO A 290 8.69 12.02 -12.76
C PRO A 290 7.71 11.55 -13.85
N GLY A 291 6.62 12.29 -14.02
CA GLY A 291 5.59 11.99 -15.02
C GLY A 291 4.67 10.82 -14.68
N ALA A 292 4.76 10.27 -13.46
CA ALA A 292 3.82 9.24 -13.01
C ALA A 292 2.37 9.73 -13.01
N GLY A 293 1.44 8.81 -13.22
CA GLY A 293 -0.01 9.08 -13.26
C GLY A 293 -0.76 8.10 -14.18
N GLY A 294 -2.06 7.92 -13.94
CA GLY A 294 -2.91 7.08 -14.80
C GLY A 294 -2.44 5.63 -14.92
N GLY A 295 -1.79 5.08 -13.88
CA GLY A 295 -1.22 3.73 -13.91
C GLY A 295 0.17 3.62 -14.51
N TYR A 296 0.81 4.73 -14.90
CA TYR A 296 2.24 4.78 -15.22
C TYR A 296 3.05 5.13 -13.97
N ALA A 297 4.04 4.29 -13.63
CA ALA A 297 4.87 4.47 -12.43
C ALA A 297 5.81 5.69 -12.48
N GLY A 298 5.98 6.31 -13.65
CA GLY A 298 6.91 7.40 -13.88
C GLY A 298 8.26 6.94 -14.45
N VAL A 299 9.13 7.90 -14.72
CA VAL A 299 10.50 7.64 -15.19
C VAL A 299 11.34 7.09 -14.04
N LEU A 300 11.91 5.90 -14.23
CA LEU A 300 12.66 5.17 -13.20
C LEU A 300 14.02 4.74 -13.72
N PRO A 301 15.10 4.88 -12.93
CA PRO A 301 16.40 4.31 -13.28
C PRO A 301 16.34 2.78 -13.24
N LEU A 302 17.17 2.18 -14.10
CA LEU A 302 17.36 0.73 -14.15
C LEU A 302 18.70 0.35 -13.52
N ASP A 303 18.66 -0.74 -12.77
CA ASP A 303 19.81 -1.41 -12.20
C ASP A 303 20.56 -2.20 -13.30
N LYS A 304 21.79 -2.67 -13.02
CA LYS A 304 22.60 -3.41 -14.02
C LYS A 304 21.93 -4.71 -14.53
N ARG A 305 20.95 -5.23 -13.79
CA ARG A 305 20.16 -6.43 -14.12
C ARG A 305 18.80 -6.07 -14.74
N GLY A 306 18.55 -4.78 -15.02
CA GLY A 306 17.31 -4.26 -15.58
C GLY A 306 16.17 -4.11 -14.57
N ALA A 307 16.44 -4.14 -13.27
CA ALA A 307 15.41 -3.91 -12.26
C ALA A 307 15.15 -2.42 -12.02
N SER A 308 13.90 -2.03 -11.81
CA SER A 308 13.54 -0.64 -11.55
C SER A 308 13.61 -0.32 -10.06
N TYR A 309 14.09 0.87 -9.74
CA TYR A 309 14.19 1.36 -8.36
C TYR A 309 14.11 2.89 -8.36
N ASN A 310 13.87 3.52 -7.21
CA ASN A 310 13.98 4.97 -7.07
C ASN A 310 14.76 5.43 -5.83
N VAL A 311 15.12 4.49 -4.95
CA VAL A 311 15.97 4.75 -3.78
C VAL A 311 16.97 3.62 -3.56
N ASN A 312 18.17 3.97 -3.11
CA ASN A 312 19.17 3.03 -2.63
C ASN A 312 19.04 2.86 -1.11
N GLY A 313 19.26 1.64 -0.65
CA GLY A 313 19.34 1.29 0.76
C GLY A 313 20.73 0.81 1.17
N ILE A 314 20.81 0.32 2.40
CA ILE A 314 22.02 -0.30 2.94
C ILE A 314 22.35 -1.61 2.22
N ARG A 315 23.59 -2.08 2.37
CA ARG A 315 24.04 -3.40 1.88
C ARG A 315 23.82 -3.63 0.37
N GLY A 316 23.81 -2.54 -0.41
CA GLY A 316 23.59 -2.60 -1.85
C GLY A 316 22.15 -2.91 -2.27
N ARG A 317 21.20 -2.89 -1.32
CA ARG A 317 19.78 -3.02 -1.62
C ARG A 317 19.28 -1.81 -2.41
N ARG A 318 18.30 -2.07 -3.27
CA ARG A 318 17.56 -1.06 -4.03
C ARG A 318 16.09 -1.29 -3.77
N PHE A 319 15.33 -0.20 -3.70
CA PHE A 319 13.91 -0.26 -3.44
C PHE A 319 13.16 0.67 -4.38
N LEU A 320 11.89 0.34 -4.59
CA LEU A 320 10.93 1.19 -5.27
C LEU A 320 9.84 1.53 -4.26
N VAL A 321 9.77 2.80 -3.87
CA VAL A 321 8.78 3.31 -2.91
C VAL A 321 7.98 4.41 -3.56
N GLN A 322 6.68 4.47 -3.33
CA GLN A 322 5.89 5.60 -3.81
C GLN A 322 6.41 6.93 -3.24
N TRP A 323 6.15 8.01 -3.94
CA TRP A 323 6.35 9.36 -3.44
C TRP A 323 5.39 9.63 -2.28
N LEU A 324 5.70 10.67 -1.52
CA LEU A 324 4.87 11.15 -0.42
C LEU A 324 4.46 12.59 -0.70
N TRP A 325 3.35 13.02 -0.11
CA TRP A 325 2.93 14.41 -0.22
C TRP A 325 3.94 15.31 0.46
N ASP A 326 4.49 16.27 -0.27
CA ASP A 326 5.38 17.29 0.29
C ASP A 326 4.53 18.52 0.64
N PRO A 327 4.31 18.83 1.92
CA PRO A 327 3.44 19.92 2.33
C PRO A 327 4.00 21.31 1.97
N VAL A 328 5.32 21.41 1.72
CA VAL A 328 5.98 22.65 1.32
C VAL A 328 5.81 22.89 -0.17
N LYS A 329 6.01 21.84 -0.98
CA LYS A 329 5.88 21.90 -2.45
C LYS A 329 4.43 21.77 -2.93
N LYS A 330 3.53 21.32 -2.06
CA LYS A 330 2.11 21.04 -2.35
C LYS A 330 1.95 20.11 -3.56
N ARG A 331 2.74 19.04 -3.57
CA ARG A 331 2.69 17.97 -4.58
C ARG A 331 3.35 16.72 -4.05
N CYS A 332 3.08 15.59 -4.69
CA CYS A 332 3.83 14.37 -4.48
C CYS A 332 5.29 14.55 -4.91
N TYR A 333 6.20 14.12 -4.06
CA TYR A 333 7.63 14.31 -4.25
C TYR A 333 8.43 13.11 -3.73
N GLY A 334 9.49 12.79 -4.46
CA GLY A 334 10.50 11.85 -4.03
C GLY A 334 11.90 12.31 -4.42
N PRO A 335 12.95 11.72 -3.83
CA PRO A 335 14.32 12.17 -4.04
C PRO A 335 14.84 11.95 -5.46
N ASN A 336 14.17 11.12 -6.26
CA ASN A 336 14.44 10.93 -7.69
C ASN A 336 13.72 11.93 -8.60
N ALA A 337 13.05 12.97 -8.06
CA ALA A 337 12.30 13.93 -8.89
C ALA A 337 13.17 14.75 -9.86
N ASN A 338 14.47 14.88 -9.59
CA ASN A 338 15.43 15.64 -10.41
C ASN A 338 16.55 14.75 -10.99
N VAL A 339 16.36 13.43 -10.94
CA VAL A 339 17.32 12.44 -11.47
C VAL A 339 16.98 12.13 -12.92
#